data_AF-A0A942JV90-F1
#
_entry.id   AF-A0A942JV90-F1
#
_cell.length_a   1.000
_cell.length_b   1.000
_cell.length_c   1.000
_cell.angle_alpha   90.00
_cell.angle_beta   90.00
_cell.angle_gamma   90.00
#
_symmetry.space_group_name_H-M   'P 1'
#
loop_
_entity.id
_entity.type
_entity.pdbx_description
1 polymer ?
#
loop_
_entity_poly.entity_id
_entity_poly.type
_entity_poly.pdbx_seq_one_letter_code
_entity_poly.pdbx_strand_id
1 'polypeptide(L)'
;MRLTEDASAALRFPPPDDIDLTVVVHRAALNAPHDPHTQVAAVAHGELVWLGALGEDVLEEVSAPRDPGARAAVAERFLVGSRLWDVVRVGGLLGQAGGGPLSTVYDGSEERPWVVVGETILGELIVVPLNDSRNPKWWTPVIAQIHMRFPGNIKDGQVELAHAWTAPGALVARGEVLAAGREAVERAIEGYYGTPQG
;
A
#
# COMPACT_ATOMS: atom_id res chain seq x y z
N MET A 1 -1.43 -4.52 -17.39
CA MET A 1 -2.47 -3.46 -17.42
C MET A 1 -1.75 -2.13 -17.41
N ARG A 2 -2.43 -1.03 -17.66
CA ARG A 2 -1.89 0.32 -17.45
C ARG A 2 -2.97 1.19 -16.80
N LEU A 3 -2.58 2.34 -16.25
CA LEU A 3 -3.57 3.32 -15.82
C LEU A 3 -4.25 3.95 -17.05
N THR A 4 -5.52 4.34 -16.90
CA THR A 4 -6.10 5.31 -17.83
C THR A 4 -5.34 6.63 -17.76
N GLU A 5 -5.37 7.43 -18.82
CA GLU A 5 -4.70 8.73 -18.87
C GLU A 5 -5.15 9.65 -17.72
N ASP A 6 -6.46 9.70 -17.47
CA ASP A 6 -7.05 10.47 -16.38
C ASP A 6 -6.55 10.01 -15.01
N ALA A 7 -6.42 8.70 -14.80
CA ALA A 7 -5.92 8.15 -13.54
C ALA A 7 -4.43 8.44 -13.35
N SER A 8 -3.62 8.29 -14.39
CA SER A 8 -2.20 8.63 -14.34
C SER A 8 -1.99 10.11 -13.99
N ALA A 9 -2.78 11.00 -14.60
CA ALA A 9 -2.72 12.44 -14.33
C ALA A 9 -3.24 12.84 -12.93
N ALA A 10 -4.15 12.05 -12.36
CA ALA A 10 -4.76 12.33 -11.07
C ALA A 10 -3.93 11.84 -9.87
N LEU A 11 -3.12 10.78 -10.02
CA LEU A 11 -2.32 10.26 -8.93
C LEU A 11 -1.19 11.21 -8.56
N ARG A 12 -1.01 11.43 -7.25
CA ARG A 12 0.14 12.20 -6.74
C ARG A 12 1.46 11.42 -6.89
N PHE A 13 1.38 10.10 -6.83
CA PHE A 13 2.51 9.17 -6.93
C PHE A 13 2.19 8.09 -7.98
N PRO A 14 2.19 8.45 -9.27
CA PRO A 14 1.89 7.49 -10.34
C PRO A 14 3.02 6.45 -10.48
N PRO A 15 2.73 5.25 -11.02
CA PRO A 15 3.76 4.31 -11.46
C PRO A 15 4.57 4.89 -12.62
N PRO A 16 5.74 4.31 -12.94
CA PRO A 16 6.46 4.64 -14.18
C PRO A 16 5.63 4.37 -15.43
N ASP A 17 5.66 5.29 -16.41
CA ASP A 17 4.81 5.26 -17.61
C ASP A 17 5.08 4.08 -18.56
N ASP A 18 6.28 3.51 -18.50
CA ASP A 18 6.78 2.48 -19.41
C ASP A 18 6.65 1.06 -18.85
N ILE A 19 5.97 0.88 -17.71
CA ILE A 19 5.84 -0.40 -17.02
C ILE A 19 4.38 -0.83 -16.92
N ASP A 20 4.11 -2.05 -17.38
CA ASP A 20 2.81 -2.67 -17.20
C ASP A 20 2.55 -3.03 -15.72
N LEU A 21 1.34 -2.73 -15.27
CA LEU A 21 0.81 -3.09 -13.96
C LEU A 21 0.24 -4.51 -13.95
N THR A 22 0.50 -5.24 -12.87
CA THR A 22 -0.03 -6.59 -12.62
C THR A 22 -0.89 -6.58 -11.36
N VAL A 23 -2.07 -7.24 -11.40
CA VAL A 23 -2.89 -7.46 -10.21
C VAL A 23 -2.18 -8.41 -9.25
N VAL A 24 -1.94 -7.96 -8.01
CA VAL A 24 -1.21 -8.71 -6.98
C VAL A 24 -2.06 -9.02 -5.72
N VAL A 25 -3.38 -8.84 -5.78
CA VAL A 25 -4.27 -9.08 -4.62
C VAL A 25 -4.23 -10.50 -4.07
N HIS A 26 -4.51 -10.66 -2.78
CA HIS A 26 -4.79 -11.98 -2.21
C HIS A 26 -5.93 -12.70 -2.97
N ARG A 27 -5.83 -14.03 -3.16
CA ARG A 27 -6.78 -14.80 -3.99
C ARG A 27 -8.24 -14.64 -3.57
N ALA A 28 -8.50 -14.43 -2.28
CA ALA A 28 -9.85 -14.18 -1.76
C ALA A 28 -10.45 -12.84 -2.24
N ALA A 29 -9.63 -11.84 -2.54
CA ALA A 29 -10.07 -10.53 -3.06
C ALA A 29 -10.46 -10.60 -4.55
N LEU A 30 -9.92 -11.57 -5.31
CA LEU A 30 -10.34 -11.83 -6.70
C LEU A 30 -11.80 -12.28 -6.84
N ASN A 31 -12.48 -12.61 -5.74
CA ASN A 31 -13.89 -13.00 -5.74
C ASN A 31 -14.85 -11.80 -5.65
N ALA A 32 -14.33 -10.57 -5.57
CA ALA A 32 -15.09 -9.32 -5.52
C ALA A 32 -14.68 -8.40 -6.69
N PRO A 33 -15.27 -8.55 -7.88
CA PRO A 33 -14.95 -7.70 -9.03
C PRO A 33 -15.30 -6.22 -8.77
N HIS A 34 -14.55 -5.29 -9.36
CA HIS A 34 -14.67 -3.84 -9.18
C HIS A 34 -14.43 -3.33 -7.74
N ASP A 35 -13.71 -4.09 -6.93
CA ASP A 35 -13.35 -3.64 -5.59
C ASP A 35 -12.23 -2.56 -5.67
N PRO A 36 -12.41 -1.35 -5.08
CA PRO A 36 -11.35 -0.34 -4.96
C PRO A 36 -10.12 -0.82 -4.15
N HIS A 37 -10.15 -2.04 -3.63
CA HIS A 37 -9.03 -2.72 -2.98
C HIS A 37 -8.16 -3.55 -3.94
N THR A 38 -8.31 -3.38 -5.26
CA THR A 38 -7.47 -4.11 -6.21
C THR A 38 -6.03 -3.59 -6.17
N GLN A 39 -5.19 -4.32 -5.46
CA GLN A 39 -3.76 -4.09 -5.46
C GLN A 39 -3.12 -4.43 -6.80
N VAL A 40 -2.37 -3.46 -7.29
CA VAL A 40 -1.61 -3.52 -8.52
C VAL A 40 -0.17 -3.12 -8.26
N ALA A 41 0.75 -3.80 -8.94
CA ALA A 41 2.17 -3.56 -8.84
C ALA A 41 2.80 -3.35 -10.21
N ALA A 42 3.79 -2.46 -10.27
CA ALA A 42 4.73 -2.35 -11.39
C ALA A 42 6.03 -3.02 -10.96
N VAL A 43 6.50 -3.99 -11.76
CA VAL A 43 7.71 -4.77 -11.49
C VAL A 43 8.65 -4.62 -12.68
N ALA A 44 9.87 -4.17 -12.41
CA ALA A 44 10.93 -4.00 -13.42
C ALA A 44 12.10 -4.91 -13.06
N HIS A 45 12.53 -5.73 -14.02
CA HIS A 45 13.68 -6.63 -13.84
C HIS A 45 13.57 -7.55 -12.61
N GLY A 46 12.35 -7.96 -12.25
CA GLY A 46 12.07 -8.79 -11.08
C GLY A 46 11.95 -8.03 -9.77
N GLU A 47 12.12 -6.71 -9.77
CA GLU A 47 12.04 -5.87 -8.57
C GLU A 47 10.74 -5.05 -8.55
N LEU A 48 10.13 -4.94 -7.37
CA LEU A 48 9.01 -4.03 -7.16
C LEU A 48 9.49 -2.57 -7.22
N VAL A 49 8.92 -1.79 -8.13
CA VAL A 49 9.20 -0.34 -8.26
C VAL A 49 8.00 0.52 -7.88
N TRP A 50 6.79 -0.02 -7.92
CA TRP A 50 5.59 0.69 -7.51
C TRP A 50 4.47 -0.26 -7.10
N LEU A 51 3.69 0.13 -6.10
CA LEU A 51 2.53 -0.58 -5.57
C LEU A 51 1.41 0.43 -5.28
N GLY A 52 0.17 0.08 -5.60
CA GLY A 52 -1.00 0.86 -5.22
C GLY A 52 -2.27 0.02 -5.18
N ALA A 53 -3.28 0.50 -4.46
CA ALA A 53 -4.61 -0.09 -4.40
C ALA A 53 -5.60 0.79 -5.18
N LEU A 54 -6.07 0.28 -6.32
CA LEU A 54 -6.89 1.00 -7.30
C LEU A 54 -8.14 0.20 -7.63
N GLY A 55 -9.20 0.88 -8.09
CA GLY A 55 -10.33 0.23 -8.72
C GLY A 55 -9.97 -0.30 -10.12
N GLU A 56 -10.66 -1.34 -10.58
CA GLU A 56 -10.43 -1.89 -11.93
C GLU A 56 -10.90 -0.94 -13.04
N ASP A 57 -11.77 0.01 -12.73
CA ASP A 57 -12.32 1.02 -13.65
C ASP A 57 -11.27 2.05 -14.13
N VAL A 58 -10.16 2.16 -13.40
CA VAL A 58 -9.04 3.05 -13.74
C VAL A 58 -7.88 2.30 -14.40
N LEU A 59 -8.09 1.01 -14.71
CA LEU A 59 -7.10 0.13 -15.34
C LEU A 59 -7.53 -0.22 -16.76
N GLU A 60 -6.60 -0.14 -17.69
CA GLU A 60 -6.76 -0.62 -19.06
C GLU A 60 -6.01 -1.94 -19.24
N GLU A 61 -6.66 -2.92 -19.89
CA GLU A 61 -6.00 -4.15 -20.28
C GLU A 61 -4.95 -3.88 -21.36
N VAL A 62 -3.82 -4.58 -21.23
CA VAL A 62 -2.74 -4.59 -22.22
C VAL A 62 -2.53 -6.04 -22.65
N SER A 63 -2.10 -6.26 -23.89
CA SER A 63 -1.95 -7.60 -24.47
C SER A 63 -0.77 -8.41 -23.92
N ALA A 64 -0.06 -7.89 -22.92
CA ALA A 64 1.12 -8.54 -22.35
C ALA A 64 0.74 -9.74 -21.48
N PRO A 65 1.58 -10.80 -21.44
CA PRO A 65 1.43 -11.89 -20.49
C PRO A 65 1.48 -11.36 -19.05
N ARG A 66 0.66 -11.94 -18.16
CA ARG A 66 0.75 -11.65 -16.72
C ARG A 66 2.11 -12.10 -16.19
N ASP A 67 2.77 -11.27 -15.39
CA ASP A 67 4.02 -11.64 -14.73
C ASP A 67 3.73 -12.60 -13.56
N PRO A 68 4.11 -13.89 -13.65
CA PRO A 68 3.90 -14.85 -12.56
C PRO A 68 4.77 -14.57 -11.33
N GLY A 69 5.88 -13.82 -11.49
CA GLY A 69 6.81 -13.45 -10.43
C GLY A 69 6.38 -12.21 -9.64
N ALA A 70 5.43 -11.41 -10.15
CA ALA A 70 5.08 -10.13 -9.55
C ALA A 70 4.66 -10.22 -8.07
N ARG A 71 3.93 -11.28 -7.68
CA ARG A 71 3.55 -11.48 -6.28
C ARG A 71 4.74 -11.77 -5.38
N ALA A 72 5.71 -12.55 -5.87
CA ALA A 72 6.93 -12.85 -5.12
C ALA A 72 7.77 -11.58 -4.95
N ALA A 73 7.97 -10.82 -6.03
CA ALA A 73 8.67 -9.53 -6.02
C ALA A 73 8.04 -8.54 -5.03
N VAL A 74 6.70 -8.52 -4.94
CA VAL A 74 5.99 -7.71 -3.94
C VAL A 74 6.28 -8.21 -2.52
N ALA A 75 6.10 -9.51 -2.25
CA ALA A 75 6.30 -10.09 -0.93
C ALA A 75 7.73 -9.86 -0.39
N GLU A 76 8.74 -9.93 -1.26
CA GLU A 76 10.15 -9.70 -0.91
C GLU A 76 10.47 -8.28 -0.43
N ARG A 77 9.60 -7.30 -0.65
CA ARG A 77 9.82 -5.91 -0.20
C ARG A 77 9.07 -5.55 1.07
N PHE A 78 8.16 -6.40 1.53
CA PHE A 78 7.53 -6.22 2.84
C PHE A 78 8.48 -6.69 3.95
N LEU A 79 8.41 -6.01 5.11
CA LEU A 79 9.26 -6.25 6.28
C LEU A 79 10.76 -6.08 6.01
N VAL A 80 11.11 -5.33 4.96
CA VAL A 80 12.48 -4.95 4.60
C VAL A 80 12.60 -3.43 4.59
N GLY A 81 13.74 -2.91 5.04
CA GLY A 81 14.01 -1.47 5.02
C GLY A 81 14.46 -0.92 6.37
N SER A 82 15.13 0.23 6.32
CA SER A 82 15.63 0.93 7.52
C SER A 82 14.57 1.79 8.21
N ARG A 83 13.53 2.18 7.45
CA ARG A 83 12.40 3.02 7.85
C ARG A 83 11.19 2.21 8.31
N LEU A 84 11.32 0.88 8.39
CA LEU A 84 10.25 0.03 8.89
C LEU A 84 9.71 0.56 10.22
N TRP A 85 8.39 0.52 10.36
CA TRP A 85 7.66 0.93 11.56
C TRP A 85 7.58 2.44 11.78
N ASP A 86 8.16 3.25 10.91
CA ASP A 86 7.89 4.70 10.92
C ASP A 86 6.40 4.95 10.68
N VAL A 87 5.87 5.92 11.43
CA VAL A 87 4.56 6.50 11.16
C VAL A 87 4.76 7.78 10.35
N VAL A 88 4.23 7.82 9.14
CA VAL A 88 4.32 8.94 8.20
C VAL A 88 2.95 9.51 7.88
N ARG A 89 2.92 10.62 7.15
CA ARG A 89 1.71 11.19 6.56
C ARG A 89 1.95 11.39 5.08
N VAL A 90 1.24 10.61 4.28
CA VAL A 90 1.40 10.55 2.82
C VAL A 90 0.72 11.73 2.13
N GLY A 91 -0.33 12.27 2.75
CA GLY A 91 -1.14 13.33 2.17
C GLY A 91 -2.27 12.80 1.27
N GLY A 92 -2.81 13.70 0.45
CA GLY A 92 -3.53 13.39 -0.79
C GLY A 92 -2.87 12.29 -1.61
N LEU A 93 -3.54 11.15 -1.85
CA LEU A 93 -3.11 10.21 -2.90
C LEU A 93 -3.52 10.71 -4.30
N LEU A 94 -4.61 11.48 -4.36
CA LEU A 94 -5.06 12.18 -5.54
C LEU A 94 -4.58 13.65 -5.50
N GLY A 95 -4.16 14.17 -6.65
CA GLY A 95 -3.88 15.58 -6.84
C GLY A 95 -5.16 16.42 -6.80
N GLN A 96 -5.06 17.69 -6.40
CA GLN A 96 -6.20 18.61 -6.22
C GLN A 96 -7.05 18.87 -7.49
N ALA A 97 -6.61 18.41 -8.66
CA ALA A 97 -7.29 18.62 -9.95
C ALA A 97 -8.29 17.51 -10.32
N GLY A 98 -8.34 16.39 -9.60
CA GLY A 98 -9.12 15.21 -9.98
C GLY A 98 -10.55 15.22 -9.44
N GLY A 99 -11.46 16.00 -10.03
CA GLY A 99 -12.91 15.88 -9.78
C GLY A 99 -13.59 14.69 -10.49
N GLY A 100 -12.83 13.64 -10.82
CA GLY A 100 -13.28 12.44 -11.54
C GLY A 100 -13.70 11.30 -10.62
N PRO A 101 -14.18 10.16 -11.16
CA PRO A 101 -14.72 9.04 -10.39
C PRO A 101 -13.68 8.22 -9.61
N LEU A 102 -12.40 8.61 -9.65
CA LEU A 102 -11.31 7.97 -8.90
C LEU A 102 -11.59 8.05 -7.39
N SER A 103 -12.06 6.94 -6.84
CA SER A 103 -12.24 6.78 -5.40
C SER A 103 -11.22 5.77 -4.90
N THR A 104 -10.24 6.26 -4.14
CA THR A 104 -9.58 5.39 -3.17
C THR A 104 -10.35 5.57 -1.86
N VAL A 105 -10.61 4.50 -1.10
CA VAL A 105 -11.31 4.61 0.21
C VAL A 105 -10.60 5.59 1.18
N TYR A 106 -9.33 5.89 0.90
CA TYR A 106 -8.51 6.82 1.66
C TYR A 106 -8.28 8.17 0.98
N ASP A 107 -9.17 8.59 0.10
CA ASP A 107 -9.11 9.85 -0.66
C ASP A 107 -8.61 11.03 0.21
N GLY A 108 -7.30 11.23 0.14
CA GLY A 108 -6.55 12.40 0.55
C GLY A 108 -6.76 13.06 1.90
N SER A 109 -6.92 12.33 3.01
CA SER A 109 -6.74 12.97 4.31
C SER A 109 -5.25 13.24 4.58
N GLU A 110 -4.85 14.52 4.49
CA GLU A 110 -3.53 15.04 4.90
C GLU A 110 -3.14 14.64 6.34
N GLU A 111 -4.13 14.34 7.16
CA GLU A 111 -3.96 14.02 8.57
C GLU A 111 -3.81 12.52 8.85
N ARG A 112 -4.15 11.65 7.88
CA ARG A 112 -4.18 10.21 8.12
C ARG A 112 -2.76 9.69 8.36
N PRO A 113 -2.50 9.00 9.48
CA PRO A 113 -1.22 8.36 9.70
C PRO A 113 -1.13 7.05 8.92
N TRP A 114 0.06 6.76 8.42
CA TRP A 114 0.40 5.54 7.70
C TRP A 114 1.61 4.90 8.36
N VAL A 115 1.66 3.57 8.40
CA VAL A 115 2.83 2.83 8.87
C VAL A 115 3.67 2.38 7.67
N VAL A 116 4.98 2.57 7.74
CA VAL A 116 5.94 2.00 6.80
C VAL A 116 6.12 0.52 7.11
N VAL A 117 5.85 -0.32 6.12
CA VAL A 117 5.90 -1.80 6.23
C VAL A 117 6.86 -2.43 5.22
N GLY A 118 7.57 -1.62 4.45
CA GLY A 118 8.55 -2.08 3.47
C GLY A 118 9.26 -0.91 2.79
N GLU A 119 10.28 -1.23 2.01
CA GLU A 119 10.97 -0.32 1.11
C GLU A 119 11.22 -1.00 -0.24
N THR A 120 11.08 -0.25 -1.33
CA THR A 120 11.53 -0.70 -2.66
C THR A 120 13.06 -0.68 -2.72
N ILE A 121 13.63 -1.27 -3.78
CA ILE A 121 15.09 -1.23 -3.99
C ILE A 121 15.62 0.19 -4.31
N LEU A 122 14.74 1.09 -4.77
CA LEU A 122 15.06 2.48 -5.07
C LEU A 122 14.88 3.39 -3.83
N GLY A 123 14.43 2.83 -2.70
CA GLY A 123 14.28 3.56 -1.44
C GLY A 123 12.93 4.29 -1.30
N GLU A 124 11.94 3.98 -2.13
CA GLU A 124 10.57 4.39 -1.85
C GLU A 124 9.98 3.57 -0.70
N LEU A 125 9.06 4.17 0.04
CA LEU A 125 8.40 3.53 1.18
C LEU A 125 7.20 2.73 0.68
N ILE A 126 7.01 1.53 1.23
CA ILE A 126 5.74 0.80 1.17
C ILE A 126 5.00 1.13 2.45
N VAL A 127 3.87 1.83 2.30
CA VAL A 127 3.09 2.38 3.41
C VAL A 127 1.69 1.81 3.42
N VAL A 128 1.12 1.63 4.62
CA VAL A 128 -0.25 1.15 4.82
C VAL A 128 -1.00 2.11 5.74
N PRO A 129 -2.25 2.48 5.43
CA PRO A 129 -2.96 3.45 6.25
C PRO A 129 -3.39 2.84 7.59
N LEU A 130 -3.37 3.68 8.62
CA LEU A 130 -3.98 3.38 9.90
C LEU A 130 -5.41 3.93 9.92
N ASN A 131 -6.35 3.11 10.39
CA ASN A 131 -7.76 3.45 10.48
C ASN A 131 -8.32 3.15 11.89
N ASP A 132 -9.54 3.59 12.15
CA ASP A 132 -10.24 3.29 13.40
C ASP A 132 -10.55 1.80 13.50
N SER A 133 -10.14 1.14 14.57
CA SER A 133 -10.45 -0.28 14.81
C SER A 133 -11.92 -0.48 15.18
N ARG A 134 -12.80 -0.58 14.19
CA ARG A 134 -14.24 -0.84 14.41
C ARG A 134 -14.68 -2.24 14.01
N ASN A 135 -14.02 -2.85 13.04
CA ASN A 135 -14.36 -4.18 12.54
C ASN A 135 -13.13 -4.88 11.94
N PRO A 136 -12.22 -5.39 12.79
CA PRO A 136 -10.98 -5.98 12.34
C PRO A 136 -11.21 -7.31 11.60
N LYS A 137 -10.60 -7.43 10.42
CA LYS A 137 -10.46 -8.66 9.64
C LYS A 137 -9.04 -9.21 9.81
N TRP A 138 -8.83 -10.47 9.42
CA TRP A 138 -7.54 -11.14 9.57
C TRP A 138 -6.36 -10.46 8.84
N TRP A 139 -6.63 -9.70 7.77
CA TRP A 139 -5.65 -8.87 7.04
C TRP A 139 -5.66 -7.39 7.46
N THR A 140 -6.37 -7.06 8.53
CA THR A 140 -6.39 -5.72 9.11
C THR A 140 -6.00 -5.77 10.58
N PRO A 141 -4.75 -6.11 10.91
CA PRO A 141 -4.32 -6.25 12.30
C PRO A 141 -4.45 -4.92 13.04
N VAL A 142 -4.71 -4.99 14.34
CA VAL A 142 -4.87 -3.82 15.19
C VAL A 142 -3.61 -3.64 16.03
N ILE A 143 -3.03 -2.44 15.96
CA ILE A 143 -1.96 -2.00 16.85
C ILE A 143 -2.62 -1.22 17.99
N ALA A 144 -2.38 -1.66 19.23
CA ALA A 144 -2.88 -0.95 20.40
C ALA A 144 -2.30 0.47 20.46
N GLN A 145 -3.09 1.43 20.92
CA GLN A 145 -2.72 2.84 21.06
C GLN A 145 -1.38 3.02 21.79
N ILE A 146 -1.18 2.26 22.87
CA ILE A 146 0.03 2.28 23.70
C ILE A 146 1.29 1.78 22.96
N HIS A 147 1.14 1.08 21.84
CA HIS A 147 2.23 0.56 21.03
C HIS A 147 2.54 1.45 19.81
N MET A 148 1.94 2.64 19.73
CA MET A 148 2.24 3.63 18.69
C MET A 148 2.56 4.99 19.31
N ARG A 149 3.66 5.60 18.88
CA ARG A 149 4.12 6.89 19.38
C ARG A 149 4.20 7.90 18.25
N PHE A 150 3.16 8.73 18.11
CA PHE A 150 3.14 9.89 17.22
C PHE A 150 2.15 10.96 17.74
N PRO A 151 2.31 12.24 17.36
CA PRO A 151 1.41 13.31 17.81
C PRO A 151 -0.05 13.06 17.41
N GLY A 152 -0.97 13.23 18.37
CA GLY A 152 -2.41 13.08 18.15
C GLY A 152 -2.94 11.65 18.19
N ASN A 153 -2.10 10.65 18.50
CA ASN A 153 -2.54 9.27 18.65
C ASN A 153 -3.38 9.06 19.93
N ILE A 154 -4.69 8.85 19.77
CA ILE A 154 -5.65 8.70 20.88
C ILE A 154 -6.43 7.37 20.86
N LYS A 155 -6.14 6.47 19.91
CA LYS A 155 -6.90 5.25 19.70
C LYS A 155 -6.04 4.14 19.08
N ASP A 156 -6.57 2.94 19.11
CA ASP A 156 -5.99 1.80 18.42
C ASP A 156 -6.03 2.03 16.90
N GLY A 157 -5.00 1.53 16.21
CA GLY A 157 -4.83 1.69 14.77
C GLY A 157 -5.03 0.36 14.06
N GLN A 158 -6.05 0.28 13.22
CA GLN A 158 -6.25 -0.84 12.29
C GLN A 158 -5.38 -0.61 11.05
N VAL A 159 -4.46 -1.54 10.77
CA VAL A 159 -3.54 -1.49 9.62
C VAL A 159 -4.23 -2.10 8.42
N GLU A 160 -4.49 -1.33 7.36
CA GLU A 160 -5.36 -1.76 6.27
C GLU A 160 -4.55 -2.34 5.11
N LEU A 161 -3.99 -3.54 5.27
CA LEU A 161 -2.98 -4.12 4.36
C LEU A 161 -3.43 -4.18 2.89
N ALA A 162 -4.73 -4.31 2.62
CA ALA A 162 -5.29 -4.26 1.27
C ALA A 162 -5.05 -2.91 0.56
N HIS A 163 -4.63 -1.88 1.28
CA HIS A 163 -4.37 -0.53 0.78
C HIS A 163 -2.90 -0.13 0.95
N ALA A 164 -1.98 -1.06 0.70
CA ALA A 164 -0.58 -0.71 0.61
C ALA A 164 -0.32 0.19 -0.61
N TRP A 165 0.54 1.19 -0.44
CA TRP A 165 0.95 2.13 -1.47
C TRP A 165 2.46 2.37 -1.43
N THR A 166 3.04 2.67 -2.58
CA THR A 166 4.38 3.25 -2.68
C THR A 166 4.31 4.75 -2.47
N ALA A 167 5.21 5.29 -1.66
CA ALA A 167 5.32 6.72 -1.36
C ALA A 167 6.79 7.17 -1.32
N PRO A 168 7.08 8.46 -1.51
CA PRO A 168 8.47 8.93 -1.55
C PRO A 168 9.27 8.60 -0.28
N GLY A 169 10.50 8.10 -0.44
CA GLY A 169 11.44 7.84 0.67
C GLY A 169 11.72 9.04 1.57
N ALA A 170 11.59 10.25 1.01
CA ALA A 170 11.83 11.52 1.68
C ALA A 170 10.71 11.95 2.66
N LEU A 171 9.63 11.16 2.82
CA LEU A 171 8.58 11.49 3.78
C LEU A 171 9.13 11.54 5.21
N VAL A 172 8.78 12.62 5.90
CA VAL A 172 9.20 12.88 7.28
C VAL A 172 8.47 11.94 8.24
N ALA A 173 9.23 11.18 9.02
CA ALA A 173 8.69 10.40 10.12
C ALA A 173 8.02 11.32 11.14
N ARG A 174 6.77 11.00 11.50
CA ARG A 174 5.99 11.67 12.54
C ARG A 174 5.97 10.88 13.85
N GLY A 175 6.50 9.66 13.83
CA GLY A 175 6.56 8.78 14.98
C GLY A 175 6.86 7.34 14.55
N GLU A 176 6.49 6.38 15.41
CA GLU A 176 6.85 4.98 15.22
C GLU A 176 5.81 4.01 15.80
N VAL A 177 5.82 2.77 15.29
CA VAL A 177 5.24 1.59 15.94
C VAL A 177 6.31 0.92 16.81
N LEU A 178 6.01 0.80 18.10
CA LEU A 178 6.90 0.17 19.08
C LEU A 178 6.95 -1.34 18.86
N ALA A 179 8.04 -1.99 19.30
CA ALA A 179 8.26 -3.43 19.12
C ALA A 179 7.07 -4.31 19.53
N ALA A 180 6.42 -3.99 20.65
CA ALA A 180 5.26 -4.73 21.16
C ALA A 180 4.01 -4.67 20.23
N GLY A 181 3.96 -3.74 19.28
CA GLY A 181 2.88 -3.60 18.32
C GLY A 181 3.13 -4.25 16.95
N ARG A 182 4.34 -4.76 16.69
CA ARG A 182 4.78 -5.19 15.34
C ARG A 182 4.34 -6.60 14.99
N GLU A 183 4.40 -7.51 15.95
CA GLU A 183 4.20 -8.95 15.73
C GLU A 183 2.86 -9.30 15.06
N ALA A 184 1.78 -8.62 15.43
CA ALA A 184 0.47 -8.83 14.79
C ALA A 184 0.45 -8.36 13.33
N VAL A 185 1.20 -7.30 13.01
CA VAL A 185 1.33 -6.75 11.66
C VAL A 185 2.21 -7.65 10.80
N GLU A 186 3.34 -8.11 11.33
CA GLU A 186 4.25 -9.04 10.67
C GLU A 186 3.52 -10.32 10.23
N ARG A 187 2.82 -10.98 11.16
CA ARG A 187 2.03 -12.18 10.84
C ARG A 187 0.96 -11.93 9.78
N ALA A 188 0.30 -10.77 9.83
CA ALA A 188 -0.74 -10.44 8.86
C ALA A 188 -0.15 -10.18 7.47
N ILE A 189 1.02 -9.55 7.39
CA ILE A 189 1.77 -9.34 6.14
C ILE A 189 2.18 -10.69 5.55
N GLU A 190 2.80 -11.56 6.36
CA GLU A 190 3.18 -12.91 5.94
C GLU A 190 1.97 -13.72 5.46
N GLY A 191 0.82 -13.61 6.14
CA GLY A 191 -0.41 -14.28 5.74
C GLY A 191 -1.06 -13.71 4.48
N TYR A 192 -0.93 -12.40 4.23
CA TYR A 192 -1.57 -11.73 3.08
C TYR A 192 -0.73 -11.79 1.81
N TYR A 193 0.57 -11.48 1.92
CA TYR A 193 1.50 -11.41 0.79
C TYR A 193 2.33 -12.68 0.61
N GLY A 194 2.44 -13.50 1.66
CA GLY A 194 3.40 -14.60 1.74
C GLY A 194 4.70 -14.18 2.42
N THR A 195 5.57 -15.16 2.67
CA THR A 195 6.94 -14.92 3.14
C THR A 195 7.87 -14.60 1.97
N PRO A 196 8.83 -13.68 2.13
CA PRO A 196 9.96 -13.56 1.21
C PRO A 196 10.65 -14.92 1.05
N GLN A 197 10.86 -15.36 -0.19
CA GLN A 197 11.73 -16.52 -0.44
C GLN A 197 13.17 -15.98 -0.44
N GLY A 198 13.87 -16.20 0.67
CA GLY A 198 15.30 -15.83 0.81
C GLY A 198 16.24 -16.67 -0.03
#